data_AF-A0A3B9UYI5-F1
#
_entry.id   AF-A0A3B9UYI5-F1
#
_cell.length_a   1.000
_cell.length_b   1.000
_cell.length_c   1.000
_cell.angle_alpha   90.00
_cell.angle_beta   90.00
_cell.angle_gamma   90.00
#
_symmetry.space_group_name_H-M   'P 1'
#
loop_
_entity.id
_entity.type
_entity.pdbx_description
1 polymer ?
#
loop_
_entity_poly.entity_id
_entity_poly.type
_entity_poly.pdbx_seq_one_letter_code
_entity_poly.pdbx_strand_id
1 'polypeptide(L)'
;MDNIEVFYIWLSKLKNVGIKTTRILLKKFNCPYKIYISNKEELSRIEGLRKISIESILNNRDLKEAREIYNRCAALGIKILTYEDKL
;
A
#
# COMPACT_ATOMS: atom_id res chain seq x y z
N MET A 1 -15.04 6.12 -3.66
CA MET A 1 -13.68 5.63 -3.96
C MET A 1 -12.75 6.31 -2.98
N ASP A 2 -11.89 5.57 -2.26
CA ASP A 2 -10.96 6.15 -1.29
C ASP A 2 -9.86 6.97 -1.97
N ASN A 3 -9.28 7.92 -1.23
CA ASN A 3 -8.13 8.70 -1.69
C ASN A 3 -6.89 7.82 -1.88
N ILE A 4 -6.02 8.18 -2.84
CA ILE A 4 -4.85 7.35 -3.17
C ILE A 4 -3.89 7.20 -1.99
N GLU A 5 -3.80 8.24 -1.15
CA GLU A 5 -3.01 8.30 0.08
C GLU A 5 -3.45 7.24 1.09
N VAL A 6 -4.74 6.90 1.15
CA VAL A 6 -5.26 5.84 2.04
C VAL A 6 -4.61 4.50 1.66
N PHE A 7 -4.46 4.21 0.37
CA PHE A 7 -3.80 2.99 -0.08
C PHE A 7 -2.28 3.02 0.18
N TYR A 8 -1.63 4.19 0.09
CA TYR A 8 -0.23 4.32 0.51
C TYR A 8 -0.04 4.07 2.00
N ILE A 9 -0.90 4.64 2.84
CA ILE A 9 -0.87 4.43 4.30
C ILE A 9 -1.09 2.95 4.60
N TRP A 10 -2.14 2.35 4.03
CA TRP A 10 -2.42 0.92 4.16
C TRP A 10 -1.21 0.06 3.82
N LEU A 11 -0.60 0.29 2.64
CA LEU A 11 0.56 -0.47 2.18
C LEU A 11 1.77 -0.34 3.13
N SER A 12 1.97 0.85 3.72
CA SER A 12 3.06 1.11 4.67
C SER A 12 2.88 0.42 6.03
N LYS A 13 1.64 0.05 6.37
CA LYS A 13 1.27 -0.55 7.66
C LYS A 13 1.29 -2.08 7.65
N LEU A 14 1.34 -2.68 6.47
CA LEU A 14 1.36 -4.13 6.32
C LEU A 14 2.60 -4.76 6.97
N LYS A 15 2.37 -5.69 7.90
CA LYS A 15 3.45 -6.54 8.43
C LYS A 15 4.09 -7.32 7.28
N ASN A 16 5.40 -7.54 7.33
CA ASN A 16 6.14 -8.27 6.29
C ASN A 16 6.15 -7.60 4.90
N VAL A 17 5.70 -6.35 4.78
CA VAL A 17 5.83 -5.51 3.58
C VAL A 17 6.69 -4.30 3.94
N GLY A 18 8.00 -4.51 3.95
CA GLY A 18 8.97 -3.44 4.20
C GLY A 18 9.34 -2.66 2.93
N ILE A 19 10.20 -1.64 3.07
CA ILE A 19 10.55 -0.71 2.00
C ILE A 19 11.02 -1.38 0.69
N LYS A 20 11.76 -2.49 0.77
CA LYS A 20 12.20 -3.26 -0.41
C LYS A 20 10.99 -3.87 -1.13
N THR A 21 10.10 -4.50 -0.39
CA THR A 21 8.86 -5.10 -0.91
C THR A 21 7.93 -4.04 -1.49
N THR A 22 7.74 -2.93 -0.77
CA THR A 22 6.94 -1.79 -1.24
C THR A 22 7.44 -1.26 -2.59
N ARG A 23 8.76 -1.10 -2.75
CA ARG A 23 9.36 -0.67 -4.02
C ARG A 23 9.15 -1.68 -5.15
N ILE A 24 9.29 -2.98 -4.89
CA ILE A 24 9.03 -4.02 -5.90
C ILE A 24 7.57 -3.94 -6.37
N LEU A 25 6.64 -3.85 -5.43
CA LEU A 25 5.21 -3.76 -5.73
C LEU A 25 4.88 -2.48 -6.51
N LEU A 26 5.36 -1.32 -6.06
CA LEU A 26 5.12 -0.05 -6.73
C LEU A 26 5.76 -0.01 -8.13
N LYS A 27 6.94 -0.60 -8.34
CA LYS A 27 7.54 -0.74 -9.68
C LYS A 27 6.70 -1.62 -10.60
N LYS A 28 6.03 -2.64 -10.08
CA LYS A 28 5.21 -3.56 -10.89
C LYS A 28 3.83 -2.99 -11.21
N PHE A 29 3.20 -2.34 -10.23
CA PHE A 29 1.80 -1.92 -10.32
C PHE A 29 1.63 -0.41 -10.55
N ASN A 30 2.66 0.40 -10.35
CA ASN A 30 2.67 1.88 -10.42
C ASN A 30 1.69 2.59 -9.47
N CYS A 31 0.92 1.85 -8.67
CA CYS A 31 -0.18 2.40 -7.90
C CYS A 31 -0.55 1.46 -6.74
N PRO A 32 -0.68 1.95 -5.50
CA PRO A 32 -1.04 1.11 -4.36
C PRO A 32 -2.46 0.57 -4.43
N TYR A 33 -3.40 1.27 -5.08
CA TYR A 33 -4.75 0.75 -5.33
C TYR A 33 -4.71 -0.52 -6.19
N LYS A 34 -3.84 -0.59 -7.20
CA LYS A 34 -3.70 -1.79 -8.03
C LYS A 34 -3.17 -2.98 -7.24
N ILE A 35 -2.24 -2.75 -6.30
CA ILE A 35 -1.78 -3.77 -5.35
C ILE A 35 -2.95 -4.25 -4.46
N TYR A 36 -3.76 -3.31 -3.97
CA TYR A 36 -4.91 -3.59 -3.10
C TYR A 36 -5.94 -4.51 -3.77
N ILE A 37 -6.24 -4.31 -5.06
CA ILE A 37 -7.22 -5.13 -5.78
C ILE A 37 -6.64 -6.40 -6.41
N SER A 38 -5.31 -6.59 -6.39
CA SER A 38 -4.64 -7.71 -7.06
C SER A 38 -5.08 -9.08 -6.51
N ASN A 39 -5.02 -10.13 -7.30
CA ASN A 39 -5.22 -11.50 -6.78
C ASN A 39 -3.90 -12.18 -6.40
N LYS A 40 -3.99 -13.41 -5.88
CA LYS A 40 -2.83 -14.19 -5.46
C LYS A 40 -1.92 -14.52 -6.63
N GLU A 41 -2.50 -14.83 -7.78
CA GLU A 41 -1.80 -15.23 -9.00
C GLU A 41 -0.94 -14.09 -9.54
N GLU A 42 -1.49 -12.87 -9.57
CA GLU A 42 -0.78 -11.65 -9.99
C GLU A 42 0.40 -11.34 -9.07
N LEU A 43 0.20 -11.42 -7.75
CA LEU A 43 1.25 -11.19 -6.76
C LEU A 43 2.32 -12.29 -6.82
N SER A 44 1.95 -13.54 -7.05
CA SER A 44 2.89 -14.67 -7.09
C SER A 44 3.81 -14.66 -8.30
N ARG A 45 3.45 -13.94 -9.36
CA ARG A 45 4.28 -13.74 -10.56
C ARG A 45 5.37 -12.68 -10.38
N ILE A 46 5.42 -12.00 -9.24
CA ILE A 46 6.36 -10.92 -8.99
C ILE A 46 7.67 -11.50 -8.45
N GLU A 47 8.71 -11.38 -9.25
CA GLU A 47 10.05 -11.80 -8.86
C GLU A 47 10.52 -11.06 -7.59
N GLY A 48 11.09 -11.81 -6.65
CA GLY A 48 11.57 -11.28 -5.36
C GLY A 48 10.49 -11.04 -4.31
N LEU A 49 9.20 -11.28 -4.61
CA LEU A 49 8.12 -11.18 -3.62
C LEU A 49 7.99 -12.50 -2.83
N ARG A 50 8.13 -12.41 -1.50
CA ARG A 50 8.02 -13.59 -0.62
C ARG A 50 6.56 -13.95 -0.37
N LYS A 51 6.27 -15.25 -0.25
CA LYS A 51 4.94 -15.78 0.08
C LYS A 51 4.30 -15.11 1.31
N ILE A 52 5.07 -14.87 2.37
CA ILE A 52 4.59 -14.20 3.59
C ILE A 52 4.14 -12.75 3.34
N SER A 53 4.77 -12.04 2.39
CA SER A 53 4.35 -10.70 1.98
C SER A 53 3.06 -10.74 1.16
N ILE A 54 2.92 -11.74 0.28
CA ILE A 54 1.68 -11.98 -0.50
C ILE A 54 0.51 -12.24 0.44
N GLU A 55 0.69 -13.16 1.39
CA GLU A 55 -0.33 -13.48 2.39
C GLU A 55 -0.70 -12.25 3.24
N SER A 56 0.28 -11.43 3.62
CA SER A 56 0.01 -10.17 4.33
C SER A 56 -0.90 -9.24 3.54
N ILE A 57 -0.64 -9.05 2.24
CA ILE A 57 -1.44 -8.21 1.34
C ILE A 57 -2.86 -8.75 1.16
N LEU A 58 -3.00 -10.06 0.98
CA LEU A 58 -4.30 -10.69 0.74
C LEU A 58 -5.17 -10.70 2.01
N ASN A 59 -4.56 -10.94 3.17
CA ASN A 59 -5.30 -11.10 4.43
C ASN A 59 -5.57 -9.78 5.17
N ASN A 60 -4.90 -8.69 4.81
CA ASN A 60 -5.06 -7.40 5.47
C ASN A 60 -5.48 -6.35 4.44
N ARG A 61 -6.78 -6.29 4.10
CA ARG A 61 -7.36 -5.30 3.17
C ARG A 61 -8.34 -4.35 3.83
N ASP A 62 -8.37 -4.34 5.16
CA ASP A 62 -9.11 -3.32 5.89
C ASP A 62 -8.40 -1.96 5.74
N LEU A 63 -9.17 -0.96 5.33
CA LEU A 63 -8.71 0.42 5.16
C LEU A 63 -9.08 1.30 6.37
N LYS A 64 -9.76 0.77 7.39
CA LYS A 64 -10.25 1.55 8.54
C LYS A 64 -9.13 2.36 9.20
N GLU A 65 -8.05 1.70 9.61
CA GLU A 65 -6.90 2.37 10.24
C GLU A 65 -6.25 3.39 9.29
N ALA A 66 -6.10 3.04 8.01
CA ALA A 66 -5.51 3.94 7.02
C ALA A 66 -6.36 5.20 6.81
N ARG A 67 -7.69 5.04 6.81
CA ARG A 67 -8.66 6.14 6.69
C ARG A 67 -8.67 7.02 7.94
N GLU A 68 -8.58 6.43 9.13
CA GLU A 68 -8.45 7.17 10.39
C GLU A 68 -7.18 8.03 10.41
N ILE A 69 -6.04 7.48 9.97
CA ILE A 69 -4.78 8.22 9.84
C ILE A 69 -4.91 9.36 8.82
N TYR A 70 -5.44 9.07 7.63
CA TYR A 70 -5.64 10.09 6.58
C TYR A 70 -6.51 11.25 7.08
N ASN A 71 -7.66 10.94 7.69
CA ASN A 71 -8.59 11.94 8.21
C ASN A 71 -7.96 12.78 9.32
N ARG A 72 -7.16 12.16 10.20
CA ARG A 72 -6.45 12.87 11.26
C ARG A 72 -5.39 13.82 10.69
N CYS A 73 -4.62 13.40 9.69
CA CYS A 73 -3.67 14.27 9.01
C CYS A 73 -4.39 15.46 8.35
N ALA A 74 -5.48 15.20 7.62
CA ALA A 74 -6.27 16.24 6.98
C ALA A 74 -6.85 17.25 7.98
N ALA A 75 -7.39 16.78 9.11
CA ALA A 75 -7.93 17.63 10.17
C ALA A 75 -6.86 18.53 10.82
N LEU A 76 -5.60 18.10 10.83
CA LEU A 76 -4.47 18.86 11.36
C LEU A 76 -3.76 19.72 10.29
N GLY A 77 -4.26 19.75 9.05
CA GLY A 77 -3.61 20.45 7.93
C GLY A 77 -2.26 19.83 7.52
N ILE A 78 -2.01 18.56 7.89
CA ILE A 78 -0.79 17.84 7.55
C ILE A 78 -0.96 17.21 6.16
N LYS A 79 -0.15 17.67 5.20
CA LYS A 79 -0.09 17.07 3.86
C LYS A 79 0.70 15.76 3.91
N ILE A 80 0.09 14.68 3.40
CA ILE A 80 0.78 13.40 3.18
C ILE A 80 1.52 13.47 1.86
N LEU A 81 2.82 13.16 1.88
CA LEU A 81 3.62 13.00 0.67
C LEU A 81 3.68 11.51 0.31
N THR A 82 3.49 11.24 -0.98
CA THR A 82 3.51 9.91 -1.58
C THR A 82 4.77 9.70 -2.40
N TYR A 83 4.97 8.47 -2.89
CA TYR A 83 6.12 8.15 -3.74
C TYR A 83 6.12 8.91 -5.07
N GLU A 84 4.96 9.39 -5.53
CA GLU A 84 4.80 10.12 -6.79
C GLU A 84 5.01 11.63 -6.63
N ASP A 85 5.00 12.14 -5.41
CA ASP A 85 5.22 13.56 -5.16
C ASP A 85 6.69 13.91 -5.45
N LYS A 86 6.90 14.89 -6.33
CA LYS A 86 8.21 15.51 -6.53
C LYS A 86 8.50 16.44 -5.35
N LEU A 87 9.66 16.25 -4.73
CA LEU A 87 10.21 17.16 -3.73
C LEU A 87 10.71 18.45 -4.37
#